data_AF-A0A7S3TBE7-F1
#
_entry.id   AF-A0A7S3TBE7-F1
#
_cell.length_a   1.000
_cell.length_b   1.000
_cell.length_c   1.000
_cell.angle_alpha   90.00
_cell.angle_beta   90.00
_cell.angle_gamma   90.00
#
_symmetry.space_group_name_H-M   'P 1'
#
loop_
_entity.id
_entity.type
_entity.pdbx_description
1 polymer ?
#
loop_
_entity_poly.entity_id
_entity_poly.type
_entity_poly.pdbx_seq_one_letter_code
_entity_poly.pdbx_strand_id
1 'polypeptide(L)'
;FLWPVFHNVIKAGAYSHSAWRAYCSVNRLFADKVVEVYETGDMIWAHDYHLLLLPSYTLRHLRTATVGLFLHTPFPSSEIFRTICVRDELLRGMINADVVGFHLFEYARH
;
A
#
# COMPACT_ATOMS: atom_id res chain seq x y z
N PHE A 1 9.96 6.42 5.39
CA PHE A 1 9.59 5.99 6.75
C PHE A 1 9.17 4.52 6.82
N LEU A 2 8.59 3.93 5.76
CA LEU A 2 8.13 2.54 5.74
C LEU A 2 9.26 1.49 5.70
N TRP A 3 10.28 1.70 4.85
CA TRP A 3 11.34 0.71 4.62
C TRP A 3 11.94 0.10 5.90
N PRO A 4 12.42 0.89 6.90
CA PRO A 4 12.98 0.30 8.12
C PRO A 4 11.97 -0.57 8.87
N VAL A 5 10.73 -0.10 8.99
CA VAL A 5 9.67 -0.81 9.71
C VAL A 5 9.35 -2.13 9.01
N PHE A 6 9.26 -2.14 7.68
CA PHE A 6 9.00 -3.35 6.88
C PHE A 6 10.14 -4.37 6.97
N HIS A 7 11.32 -3.96 7.44
CA HIS A 7 12.47 -4.83 7.73
C HIS A 7 12.61 -5.10 9.24
N ASN A 8 11.53 -4.95 10.01
CA ASN A 8 11.49 -5.12 11.46
C ASN A 8 12.48 -4.21 12.24
N VAL A 9 12.85 -3.07 11.66
CA VAL A 9 13.70 -2.05 12.30
C VAL A 9 12.85 -0.88 12.79
N ILE A 10 12.72 -0.76 14.12
CA ILE A 10 12.10 0.41 14.74
C ILE A 10 13.13 1.54 14.76
N LYS A 11 12.85 2.61 14.01
CA LYS A 11 13.66 3.84 14.02
C LYS A 11 12.86 4.98 14.64
N ALA A 12 13.29 5.46 15.80
CA ALA A 12 12.71 6.63 16.45
C ALA A 12 12.74 7.85 15.51
N GLY A 13 11.65 8.62 15.48
CA GLY A 13 11.55 9.84 14.66
C GLY A 13 11.49 9.60 13.15
N ALA A 14 11.28 8.36 12.67
CA ALA A 14 11.20 8.07 11.24
C ALA A 14 9.94 8.62 10.57
N TYR A 15 8.86 8.85 11.32
CA TYR A 15 7.61 9.44 10.82
C TYR A 15 7.66 10.97 10.82
N SER A 16 7.21 11.56 9.72
CA SER A 16 6.88 12.98 9.62
C SER A 16 5.56 13.13 8.89
N HIS A 17 4.71 14.02 9.39
CA HIS A 17 3.42 14.33 8.75
C HIS A 17 3.59 14.87 7.33
N SER A 18 4.67 15.63 7.05
CA SER A 18 4.94 16.10 5.68
C SER A 18 5.30 14.96 4.74
N ALA A 19 6.09 13.98 5.20
CA ALA A 19 6.44 12.79 4.43
C ALA A 19 5.20 11.92 4.15
N TRP A 20 4.28 11.80 5.11
CA TRP A 20 3.01 11.12 4.91
C TRP A 20 2.14 11.82 3.85
N ARG A 21 1.99 13.14 3.93
CA ARG A 21 1.24 13.91 2.92
C ARG A 21 1.82 13.73 1.52
N ALA A 22 3.15 13.74 1.40
CA ALA A 22 3.82 13.48 0.13
C ALA A 22 3.54 12.05 -0.38
N TYR A 23 3.61 11.05 0.50
CA TYR A 23 3.27 9.66 0.17
C TYR A 23 1.84 9.50 -0.37
N CYS A 24 0.86 10.10 0.31
CA CYS A 24 -0.52 10.15 -0.15
C CYS A 24 -0.67 10.87 -1.49
N SER A 25 0.02 11.99 -1.66
CA SER A 25 -0.01 12.76 -2.91
C SER A 25 0.51 11.96 -4.09
N VAL A 26 1.62 11.25 -3.92
CA VAL A 26 2.20 10.39 -4.96
C VAL A 26 1.25 9.24 -5.29
N ASN A 27 0.70 8.55 -4.28
CA ASN A 27 -0.26 7.48 -4.52
C ASN A 27 -1.50 7.97 -5.30
N ARG A 28 -1.97 9.20 -5.02
CA ARG A 28 -3.07 9.81 -5.79
C ARG A 28 -2.68 10.07 -7.24
N LEU A 29 -1.50 10.64 -7.49
CA LEU A 29 -1.01 10.88 -8.85
C LEU A 29 -0.89 9.58 -9.65
N PHE A 30 -0.44 8.49 -9.01
CA PHE A 30 -0.45 7.16 -9.66
C PHE A 30 -1.87 6.69 -9.95
N ALA A 31 -2.81 6.83 -9.00
CA ALA A 31 -4.21 6.46 -9.22
C ALA A 31 -4.82 7.24 -10.38
N ASP A 32 -4.61 8.56 -10.44
CA ASP A 32 -5.10 9.42 -11.52
C ASP A 32 -4.57 8.94 -12.88
N LYS A 33 -3.29 8.58 -12.96
CA LYS A 33 -2.69 8.04 -14.19
C LYS A 33 -3.19 6.65 -14.58
N VAL A 34 -3.48 5.78 -13.60
CA VAL A 34 -4.12 4.50 -13.88
C VAL A 34 -5.53 4.71 -14.43
N VAL A 35 -6.30 5.63 -13.84
CA VAL A 35 -7.66 5.95 -14.29
C VAL A 35 -7.69 6.52 -15.72
N GLU A 36 -6.70 7.33 -16.09
CA GLU A 36 -6.58 7.89 -17.45
C GLU A 36 -6.40 6.82 -18.54
N VAL A 37 -5.78 5.68 -18.22
CA VAL A 37 -5.40 4.65 -19.21
C VAL A 37 -6.19 3.35 -19.07
N TYR A 38 -7.06 3.25 -18.05
CA TYR A 38 -7.83 2.05 -17.76
C TYR A 38 -8.91 1.79 -18.81
N GLU A 39 -8.96 0.55 -19.31
CA GLU A 39 -10.07 0.04 -20.11
C GLU A 39 -10.91 -0.95 -19.31
N THR A 40 -12.23 -0.98 -19.56
CA THR A 40 -13.15 -1.88 -18.85
C THR A 40 -12.71 -3.34 -19.01
N GLY A 41 -12.40 -3.98 -17.88
CA GLY A 41 -11.94 -5.37 -17.83
C GLY A 41 -10.45 -5.52 -17.59
N ASP A 42 -9.67 -4.43 -17.62
CA ASP A 42 -8.26 -4.46 -17.25
C ASP A 42 -8.08 -4.88 -15.78
N MET A 43 -6.95 -5.56 -15.53
CA MET A 43 -6.47 -5.86 -14.19
C MET A 43 -5.36 -4.87 -13.82
N ILE A 44 -5.54 -4.18 -12.70
CA ILE A 44 -4.54 -3.27 -12.15
C ILE A 44 -3.67 -4.06 -11.18
N TRP A 45 -2.35 -4.05 -11.37
CA TRP A 45 -1.41 -4.71 -10.46
C TRP A 45 -0.44 -3.70 -9.84
N ALA A 46 -0.66 -3.40 -8.55
CA ALA A 46 0.21 -2.53 -7.77
C ALA A 46 1.41 -3.31 -7.23
N HIS A 47 2.59 -2.70 -7.32
CA HIS A 47 3.84 -3.31 -6.83
C HIS A 47 4.47 -2.48 -5.71
N ASP A 48 4.75 -3.20 -4.62
CA ASP A 48 5.57 -2.80 -3.48
C ASP A 48 4.98 -1.74 -2.53
N TYR A 49 5.65 -1.56 -1.39
CA TYR A 49 5.21 -0.70 -0.27
C TYR A 49 5.11 0.80 -0.60
N HIS A 50 5.60 1.23 -1.76
CA HIS A 50 5.46 2.60 -2.23
C HIS A 50 4.02 2.96 -2.61
N LEU A 51 3.22 1.95 -2.99
CA LEU A 51 1.90 2.12 -3.59
C LEU A 51 0.76 1.48 -2.77
N LEU A 52 0.90 1.43 -1.44
CA LEU A 52 -0.08 0.75 -0.57
C LEU A 52 -1.46 1.42 -0.53
N LEU A 53 -1.56 2.69 -0.92
CA LEU A 53 -2.84 3.41 -0.98
C LEU A 53 -3.46 3.40 -2.38
N LEU A 54 -2.71 2.94 -3.39
CA LEU A 54 -3.15 2.90 -4.77
C LEU A 54 -4.49 2.16 -4.93
N PRO A 55 -4.72 0.95 -4.34
CA PRO A 55 -5.99 0.26 -4.50
C PRO A 55 -7.19 1.10 -4.04
N SER A 56 -7.10 1.69 -2.84
CA SER A 56 -8.17 2.53 -2.30
C SER A 56 -8.41 3.81 -3.12
N TYR A 57 -7.37 4.41 -3.70
CA TYR A 57 -7.54 5.60 -4.53
C TYR A 57 -8.12 5.26 -5.90
N THR A 58 -7.67 4.19 -6.54
CA THR A 58 -8.17 3.81 -7.86
C THR A 58 -9.63 3.36 -7.81
N LEU A 59 -10.03 2.56 -6.82
CA LEU A 59 -11.41 2.07 -6.69
C LEU A 59 -12.45 3.16 -6.37
N ARG A 60 -12.02 4.36 -5.92
CA ARG A 60 -12.94 5.51 -5.81
C ARG A 60 -13.49 5.96 -7.15
N HIS A 61 -12.71 5.77 -8.21
CA HIS A 61 -13.05 6.15 -9.59
C HIS A 61 -13.52 4.92 -10.40
N LEU A 62 -12.89 3.77 -10.18
CA LEU A 62 -13.11 2.54 -10.94
C LEU A 62 -13.67 1.43 -10.05
N ARG A 63 -14.92 1.59 -9.58
CA ARG A 63 -15.52 0.71 -8.56
C ARG A 63 -15.59 -0.78 -8.91
N THR A 64 -15.51 -1.12 -10.19
CA THR A 64 -15.60 -2.50 -10.71
C THR A 64 -14.27 -3.03 -11.23
N ALA A 65 -13.18 -2.27 -11.11
CA ALA A 65 -11.87 -2.73 -11.58
C ALA A 65 -11.30 -3.79 -10.63
N THR A 66 -10.64 -4.79 -11.21
CA THR A 66 -9.89 -5.79 -10.45
C THR A 66 -8.52 -5.23 -10.09
N VAL A 67 -8.18 -5.20 -8.80
CA VAL A 67 -6.92 -4.65 -8.30
C VAL A 67 -6.17 -5.68 -7.48
N GLY A 68 -4.96 -6.04 -7.93
CA GLY A 68 -3.98 -6.80 -7.16
C GLY A 68 -2.92 -5.90 -6.52
N LEU A 69 -2.38 -6.31 -5.38
CA LEU A 69 -1.22 -5.72 -4.73
C LEU A 69 -0.19 -6.81 -4.43
N PHE A 70 1.07 -6.63 -4.82
CA PHE A 70 2.15 -7.54 -4.46
C PHE A 70 3.28 -6.81 -3.73
N LEU A 71 3.62 -7.30 -2.54
CA LEU A 71 4.71 -6.78 -1.71
C LEU A 71 6.01 -7.54 -1.97
N HIS A 72 7.03 -6.79 -2.43
CA HIS A 72 8.35 -7.34 -2.73
C HIS A 72 9.28 -7.33 -1.51
N THR A 73 9.00 -6.47 -0.54
CA THR A 73 9.69 -6.48 0.75
C THR A 73 9.03 -7.46 1.73
N PRO A 74 9.72 -7.83 2.81
CA PRO A 74 9.05 -8.46 3.94
C PRO A 74 7.88 -7.62 4.43
N PHE A 75 6.88 -8.29 5.00
CA PHE A 75 5.83 -7.62 5.77
C PHE A 75 6.20 -7.71 7.26
N PRO A 76 6.13 -6.60 8.01
CA PRO A 76 6.54 -6.61 9.40
C PRO A 76 5.59 -7.43 10.27
N SER A 77 6.05 -7.89 11.43
CA SER A 77 5.16 -8.54 12.39
C SER A 77 4.06 -7.57 12.85
N SER A 78 2.90 -8.08 13.29
CA SER A 78 1.78 -7.23 13.71
C SER A 78 2.16 -6.27 14.85
N GLU A 79 3.09 -6.67 15.73
CA GLU A 79 3.65 -5.81 16.78
C GLU A 79 4.42 -4.62 16.22
N ILE A 80 5.29 -4.86 15.23
CA ILE A 80 6.08 -3.82 14.58
C ILE A 80 5.18 -2.93 13.71
N PHE A 81 4.23 -3.50 12.97
CA PHE A 81 3.29 -2.74 12.15
C PHE A 81 2.47 -1.74 12.98
N ARG A 82 2.08 -2.11 14.21
CA ARG A 82 1.36 -1.23 15.14
C ARG A 82 2.13 0.03 15.54
N THR A 83 3.45 0.05 15.38
CA THR A 83 4.28 1.24 15.66
C THR A 83 4.12 2.35 14.62
N ILE A 84 3.55 2.06 13.44
CA ILE A 84 3.33 3.05 12.40
C ILE A 84 2.17 3.98 12.79
N CYS A 85 2.40 5.29 12.77
CA CYS A 85 1.38 6.28 13.16
C CYS A 85 0.13 6.25 12.25
N VAL A 86 0.31 5.91 10.97
CA VAL A 86 -0.72 5.91 9.90
C VAL A 86 -1.10 4.48 9.47
N ARG A 87 -0.93 3.52 10.38
CA ARG A 87 -1.13 2.08 10.12
C ARG A 87 -2.54 1.77 9.61
N ASP A 88 -3.55 2.45 10.12
CA ASP A 88 -4.95 2.16 9.85
C ASP A 88 -5.30 2.59 8.41
N GLU A 89 -4.76 3.73 7.96
CA GLU A 89 -4.88 4.20 6.59
C GLU A 89 -4.11 3.31 5.61
N LEU A 90 -2.91 2.84 5.96
CA LEU A 90 -2.16 1.89 5.14
C LEU A 90 -2.90 0.57 4.97
N LEU A 91 -3.39 -0.03 6.06
CA LEU A 91 -4.16 -1.26 6.00
C LEU A 91 -5.43 -1.07 5.18
N ARG A 92 -6.19 0.01 5.43
CA ARG A 92 -7.37 0.34 4.63
C ARG A 92 -7.02 0.51 3.15
N GLY A 93 -5.87 1.10 2.83
CA GLY A 93 -5.35 1.18 1.47
C GLY A 93 -5.18 -0.19 0.83
N MET A 94 -4.50 -1.10 1.54
CA MET A 94 -4.15 -2.44 1.07
C MET A 94 -5.37 -3.35 0.92
N ILE A 95 -6.27 -3.40 1.90
CA ILE A 95 -7.43 -4.32 1.92
C ILE A 95 -8.53 -3.94 0.91
N ASN A 96 -8.36 -2.82 0.20
CA ASN A 96 -9.20 -2.51 -0.95
C ASN A 96 -8.78 -3.32 -2.20
N ALA A 97 -7.59 -3.91 -2.23
CA ALA A 97 -7.21 -4.83 -3.30
C ALA A 97 -7.99 -6.15 -3.18
N ASP A 98 -8.37 -6.73 -4.33
CA ASP A 98 -9.00 -8.05 -4.41
C ASP A 98 -8.04 -9.16 -3.98
N VAL A 99 -6.74 -8.99 -4.28
CA VAL A 99 -5.69 -9.93 -3.92
C VAL A 99 -4.48 -9.17 -3.38
N VAL A 100 -3.99 -9.60 -2.22
CA VAL A 100 -2.71 -9.13 -1.66
C VAL A 100 -1.73 -10.30 -1.62
N GLY A 101 -0.64 -10.19 -2.38
CA GLY A 101 0.40 -11.19 -2.49
C GLY A 101 1.68 -10.80 -1.75
N PHE A 102 2.38 -11.82 -1.25
CA PHE A 102 3.65 -11.72 -0.53
C PHE A 102 4.60 -12.82 -1.02
N HIS A 103 5.90 -12.65 -0.81
CA HIS A 103 6.89 -13.68 -1.13
C HIS A 103 6.79 -14.94 -0.28
N LEU A 104 6.48 -14.81 1.01
CA LEU A 104 6.42 -15.92 1.96
C LEU A 104 5.05 -15.97 2.64
N PHE A 105 4.59 -17.20 2.93
CA PHE A 105 3.33 -17.43 3.65
C PHE A 105 3.33 -16.78 5.05
N GLU A 106 4.49 -16.73 5.71
CA GLU A 106 4.63 -16.11 7.03
C GLU A 106 4.23 -14.63 7.03
N TYR A 107 4.58 -13.90 5.97
CA TYR A 107 4.24 -12.48 5.82
C TYR A 107 2.73 -12.26 5.68
N ALA A 108 2.01 -13.21 5.08
CA ALA A 108 0.56 -13.16 4.96
C ALA A 108 -0.18 -13.47 6.27
N ARG A 109 0.51 -14.02 7.28
CA ARG A 109 -0.07 -14.36 8.60
C ARG A 109 0.02 -13.25 9.64
N HIS A 110 0.85 -12.23 9.40
CA HIS A 110 1.04 -11.10 10.30
C HIS A 110 -0.14 -10.12 10.22
#